data_AF-C9SG97-F1
#
_entry.id   AF-C9SG97-F1
#
_cell.length_a   1.000
_cell.length_b   1.000
_cell.length_c   1.000
_cell.angle_alpha   90.00
_cell.angle_beta   90.00
_cell.angle_gamma   90.00
#
_symmetry.space_group_name_H-M   'P 1'
#
loop_
_entity.id
_entity.type
_entity.pdbx_description
1 polymer ?
#
loop_
_entity_poly.entity_id
_entity_poly.type
_entity_poly.pdbx_seq_one_letter_code
_entity_poly.pdbx_strand_id
1 'polypeptide(L)'
;MPPPPSRPSMTAPCRAPATRSRTAGGPNRLTLYEDPARASTPPREPRQPAFAGDFVWFGCRTEPTGARALSGKERAADDMTNESCAAFCEGFAMFGTEYGRECFCGDELHAGAAEAAEEQCSMLCAGADDEFCGNGNRLSVYVRQEDEA
;
A
#
# COMPACT_ATOMS: atom_id res chain seq x y z
N MET A 1 35.59 41.36 12.81
CA MET A 1 36.39 40.19 12.40
C MET A 1 36.33 39.16 13.52
N PRO A 2 35.45 38.14 13.45
CA PRO A 2 35.39 37.03 14.40
C PRO A 2 36.40 35.91 14.03
N PRO A 3 36.98 35.18 15.02
CA PRO A 3 37.87 34.05 14.77
C PRO A 3 37.10 32.77 14.37
N PRO A 4 37.74 31.80 13.68
CA PRO A 4 37.11 30.55 13.26
C PRO A 4 37.00 29.53 14.41
N PRO A 5 35.95 28.68 14.45
CA PRO A 5 35.86 27.59 15.40
C PRO A 5 36.79 26.41 15.06
N SER A 6 37.44 25.88 16.08
CA SER A 6 38.43 24.80 16.05
C SER A 6 37.79 23.42 15.82
N ARG A 7 38.39 22.58 14.97
CA ARG A 7 37.96 21.20 14.70
C ARG A 7 38.54 20.24 15.75
N PRO A 8 37.76 19.35 16.37
CA PRO A 8 38.32 18.22 17.12
C PRO A 8 38.70 17.05 16.20
N SER A 9 39.85 16.45 16.53
CA SER A 9 40.54 15.38 15.82
C SER A 9 39.94 13.99 16.15
N MET A 10 39.90 13.11 15.15
CA MET A 10 39.46 11.71 15.24
C MET A 10 40.44 10.85 16.05
N THR A 11 39.98 9.97 16.95
CA THR A 11 40.47 8.57 17.02
C THR A 11 39.62 7.66 17.95
N ALA A 12 39.39 6.44 17.46
CA ALA A 12 39.14 5.17 18.17
C ALA A 12 37.68 4.73 18.48
N PRO A 13 37.42 3.40 18.46
CA PRO A 13 36.21 2.83 17.89
C PRO A 13 35.13 2.53 18.94
N CYS A 14 33.87 2.64 18.54
CA CYS A 14 32.77 2.07 19.32
C CYS A 14 32.79 0.55 19.17
N ARG A 15 33.19 -0.08 20.26
CA ARG A 15 33.22 -1.52 20.54
C ARG A 15 31.86 -2.16 20.25
N ALA A 16 31.86 -3.23 19.46
CA ALA A 16 30.67 -4.04 19.16
C ALA A 16 30.04 -4.62 20.45
N PRO A 17 28.71 -4.81 20.49
CA PRO A 17 28.06 -5.49 21.60
C PRO A 17 28.48 -6.97 21.64
N ALA A 18 28.72 -7.46 22.85
CA ALA A 18 29.09 -8.84 23.13
C ALA A 18 28.02 -9.80 22.58
N THR A 19 28.41 -10.62 21.60
CA THR A 19 27.64 -11.78 21.16
C THR A 19 27.53 -12.75 22.33
N ARG A 20 26.33 -12.88 22.92
CA ARG A 20 25.99 -14.03 23.76
C ARG A 20 25.79 -15.23 22.85
N SER A 21 26.88 -15.89 22.50
CA SER A 21 26.84 -17.21 21.89
C SER A 21 26.51 -18.24 22.97
N ARG A 22 25.23 -18.55 23.21
CA ARG A 22 24.87 -19.80 23.90
C ARG A 22 24.84 -20.91 22.86
N THR A 23 26.01 -21.49 22.61
CA THR A 23 26.12 -22.70 21.79
C THR A 23 25.87 -23.90 22.67
N ALA A 24 24.68 -24.50 22.56
CA ALA A 24 24.46 -25.88 22.96
C ALA A 24 24.05 -26.64 21.69
N GLY A 25 24.97 -27.40 21.10
CA GLY A 25 24.69 -28.18 19.91
C GLY A 25 25.85 -29.10 19.55
N GLY A 26 25.60 -30.41 19.65
CA GLY A 26 26.57 -31.47 19.36
C GLY A 26 26.85 -31.68 17.86
N PRO A 27 27.51 -32.80 17.50
CA PRO A 27 28.31 -32.93 16.27
C PRO A 27 27.55 -32.97 14.93
N ASN A 28 26.24 -32.72 14.88
CA ASN A 28 25.44 -32.81 13.65
C ASN A 28 24.42 -31.67 13.48
N ARG A 29 24.67 -30.46 14.00
CA ARG A 29 23.80 -29.30 13.74
C ARG A 29 24.48 -28.27 12.84
N LEU A 30 23.91 -28.08 11.65
CA LEU A 30 24.24 -26.96 10.78
C LEU A 30 24.01 -25.67 11.56
N THR A 31 25.06 -24.86 11.69
CA THR A 31 24.97 -23.56 12.36
C THR A 31 24.52 -22.55 11.30
N LEU A 32 23.24 -22.16 11.36
CA LEU A 32 22.77 -21.00 10.61
C LEU A 32 23.30 -19.75 11.31
N TYR A 33 24.13 -18.99 10.60
CA TYR A 33 24.60 -17.68 11.02
C TYR A 33 23.71 -16.65 10.32
N GLU A 34 22.77 -16.05 11.03
CA GLU A 34 22.03 -14.89 10.52
C GLU A 34 22.94 -13.67 10.62
N ASP A 35 23.33 -13.16 9.45
CA ASP A 35 24.06 -11.90 9.33
C ASP A 35 23.05 -10.74 9.49
N PRO A 36 23.10 -9.96 10.59
CA PRO A 36 22.19 -8.84 10.78
C PRO A 36 22.40 -7.71 9.76
N ALA A 37 23.52 -7.72 9.00
CA ALA A 37 23.73 -6.80 7.88
C ALA A 37 23.04 -7.25 6.57
N ARG A 38 22.45 -8.46 6.55
CA ARG A 38 21.65 -9.01 5.46
C ARG A 38 20.19 -9.28 5.85
N ALA A 39 19.71 -8.67 6.92
CA ALA A 39 18.29 -8.70 7.25
C ALA A 39 17.52 -7.93 6.16
N SER A 40 17.19 -8.61 5.06
CA SER A 40 16.17 -8.16 4.12
C SER A 40 14.88 -8.04 4.90
N THR A 41 14.30 -6.84 4.90
CA THR A 41 12.93 -6.62 5.35
C THR A 41 12.06 -7.71 4.74
N PRO A 42 11.22 -8.44 5.50
CA PRO A 42 10.32 -9.41 4.90
C PRO A 42 9.54 -8.71 3.78
N PRO A 43 9.34 -9.37 2.62
CA PRO A 43 8.54 -8.81 1.54
C PRO A 43 7.21 -8.32 2.11
N ARG A 44 6.87 -7.05 1.85
CA ARG A 44 5.60 -6.48 2.30
C ARG A 44 4.51 -7.25 1.57
N GLU A 45 3.69 -7.99 2.32
CA GLU A 45 2.60 -8.74 1.73
C GLU A 45 1.59 -7.76 1.11
N PRO A 46 1.16 -7.99 -0.14
CA PRO A 46 0.13 -7.18 -0.76
C PRO A 46 -1.13 -7.15 0.08
N ARG A 47 -1.71 -5.95 0.22
CA ARG A 47 -2.92 -5.76 1.00
C ARG A 47 -3.72 -4.59 0.47
N GLN A 48 -4.96 -4.49 0.93
CA GLN A 48 -5.73 -3.28 0.70
C GLN A 48 -5.35 -2.20 1.73
N PRO A 49 -4.91 -1.00 1.31
CA PRO A 49 -4.75 0.13 2.22
C PRO A 49 -6.08 0.47 2.91
N ALA A 50 -6.05 0.71 4.21
CA ALA A 50 -7.24 1.18 4.92
C ALA A 50 -7.63 2.61 4.50
N PHE A 51 -6.67 3.39 4.02
CA PHE A 51 -6.81 4.78 3.62
C PHE A 51 -6.04 5.07 2.34
N ALA A 52 -6.56 5.97 1.53
CA ALA A 52 -5.91 6.53 0.35
C ALA A 52 -6.26 8.03 0.27
N GLY A 53 -5.36 8.88 0.76
CA GLY A 53 -5.69 10.28 1.02
C GLY A 53 -6.81 10.41 2.07
N ASP A 54 -7.81 11.25 1.78
CA ASP A 54 -8.98 11.50 2.64
C ASP A 54 -10.10 10.47 2.47
N PHE A 55 -9.81 9.32 1.85
CA PHE A 55 -10.78 8.26 1.64
C PHE A 55 -10.44 7.02 2.44
N VAL A 56 -11.47 6.35 2.95
CA VAL A 56 -11.40 5.09 3.69
C VAL A 56 -11.83 3.95 2.81
N TRP A 57 -11.15 2.81 2.97
CA TRP A 57 -11.56 1.57 2.34
C TRP A 57 -13.00 1.20 2.71
N PHE A 58 -13.86 1.08 1.69
CA PHE A 58 -15.27 0.75 1.88
C PHE A 58 -15.55 -0.73 1.64
N GLY A 59 -14.81 -1.35 0.72
CA GLY A 59 -14.97 -2.77 0.40
C GLY A 59 -14.89 -3.07 -1.09
N CYS A 60 -14.88 -4.37 -1.39
CA CYS A 60 -14.90 -4.86 -2.76
C CYS A 60 -16.33 -4.83 -3.31
N ARG A 61 -16.53 -4.22 -4.49
CA ARG A 61 -17.83 -4.13 -5.16
C ARG A 61 -17.78 -4.76 -6.55
N THR A 62 -18.90 -5.26 -7.04
CA THR A 62 -19.02 -5.75 -8.42
C THR A 62 -19.34 -4.61 -9.39
N GLU A 63 -18.88 -4.72 -10.63
CA GLU A 63 -19.44 -3.92 -11.72
C GLU A 63 -20.86 -4.41 -12.06
N PRO A 64 -21.85 -3.51 -12.25
CA PRO A 64 -23.18 -3.88 -12.72
C PRO A 64 -23.14 -4.33 -14.19
N THR A 65 -24.12 -5.12 -14.61
CA THR A 65 -24.18 -5.58 -16.01
C THR A 65 -24.51 -4.41 -16.95
N GLY A 66 -23.58 -4.11 -17.87
CA GLY A 66 -23.78 -3.09 -18.90
C GLY A 66 -23.69 -1.64 -18.40
N ALA A 67 -23.18 -1.41 -17.20
CA ALA A 67 -22.99 -0.09 -16.60
C ALA A 67 -21.72 -0.08 -15.75
N ARG A 68 -21.35 1.10 -15.23
CA ARG A 68 -20.26 1.26 -14.27
C ARG A 68 -20.78 1.36 -12.84
N ALA A 69 -20.07 0.78 -11.88
CA ALA A 69 -20.40 0.91 -10.46
C ALA A 69 -20.27 2.37 -10.00
N LEU A 70 -19.26 3.09 -10.50
CA LEU A 70 -19.07 4.53 -10.33
C LEU A 70 -19.08 5.19 -11.71
N SER A 71 -20.01 6.12 -11.94
CA SER A 71 -20.31 6.68 -13.28
C SER A 71 -19.81 8.11 -13.50
N GLY A 72 -18.94 8.61 -12.61
CA GLY A 72 -18.34 9.94 -12.71
C GLY A 72 -17.17 9.97 -13.69
N LYS A 73 -16.04 10.56 -13.26
CA LYS A 73 -14.82 10.59 -14.08
C LYS A 73 -14.11 9.25 -14.08
N GLU A 74 -13.41 8.93 -15.17
CA GLU A 74 -12.56 7.75 -15.25
C GLU A 74 -11.22 8.06 -15.91
N ARG A 75 -10.18 7.30 -15.53
CA ARG A 75 -8.88 7.27 -16.21
C ARG A 75 -8.25 5.89 -16.09
N ALA A 76 -7.33 5.57 -16.99
CA ALA A 76 -6.45 4.44 -16.85
C ALA A 76 -4.99 4.91 -16.88
N ALA A 77 -4.12 4.29 -16.08
CA ALA A 77 -2.71 4.64 -16.01
C ALA A 77 -1.85 3.41 -15.67
N ASP A 78 -0.68 3.30 -16.29
CA ASP A 78 0.24 2.16 -16.07
C ASP A 78 1.07 2.33 -14.79
N ASP A 79 0.91 3.44 -14.08
CA ASP A 79 1.47 3.76 -12.77
C ASP A 79 0.38 3.96 -11.70
N MET A 80 -0.81 3.35 -11.89
CA MET A 80 -1.95 3.51 -10.99
C MET A 80 -1.64 3.03 -9.57
N THR A 81 -1.94 3.86 -8.58
CA THR A 81 -2.05 3.52 -7.15
C THR A 81 -3.40 3.99 -6.60
N ASN A 82 -3.80 3.48 -5.42
CA ASN A 82 -5.01 3.94 -4.74
C ASN A 82 -4.97 5.45 -4.46
N GLU A 83 -3.82 5.99 -4.04
CA GLU A 83 -3.62 7.42 -3.78
C GLU A 83 -3.70 8.26 -5.05
N SER A 84 -3.13 7.76 -6.16
CA SER A 84 -3.19 8.46 -7.44
C SER A 84 -4.63 8.56 -7.97
N CYS A 85 -5.46 7.55 -7.67
CA CYS A 85 -6.87 7.54 -7.99
C CYS A 85 -7.66 8.46 -7.06
N ALA A 86 -7.38 8.42 -5.74
CA ALA A 86 -7.94 9.32 -4.76
C ALA A 86 -7.74 10.80 -5.14
N ALA A 87 -6.52 11.17 -5.55
CA ALA A 87 -6.19 12.52 -6.00
C ALA A 87 -6.91 12.90 -7.30
N PHE A 88 -7.07 11.95 -8.23
CA PHE A 88 -7.83 12.20 -9.46
C PHE A 88 -9.33 12.42 -9.20
N CYS A 89 -9.87 11.72 -8.21
CA CYS A 89 -11.26 11.79 -7.79
C CYS A 89 -11.53 12.85 -6.72
N GLU A 90 -10.61 13.80 -6.52
CA GLU A 90 -10.86 14.98 -5.70
C GLU A 90 -12.16 15.67 -6.17
N GLY A 91 -13.06 15.94 -5.22
CA GLY A 91 -14.39 16.47 -5.48
C GLY A 91 -15.53 15.44 -5.54
N PHE A 92 -15.24 14.14 -5.64
CA PHE A 92 -16.26 13.07 -5.59
C PHE A 92 -16.37 12.43 -4.21
N ALA A 93 -17.55 11.93 -3.83
CA ALA A 93 -17.72 11.23 -2.55
C ALA A 93 -17.01 9.86 -2.50
N MET A 94 -16.78 9.22 -3.65
CA MET A 94 -16.19 7.90 -3.77
C MET A 94 -15.20 7.83 -4.93
N PHE A 95 -14.24 6.93 -4.80
CA PHE A 95 -13.47 6.44 -5.93
C PHE A 95 -13.41 4.91 -5.88
N GLY A 96 -13.04 4.31 -7.00
CA GLY A 96 -12.63 2.93 -7.01
C GLY A 96 -11.64 2.60 -8.11
N THR A 97 -10.83 1.58 -7.85
CA THR A 97 -9.83 1.08 -8.79
C THR A 97 -10.22 -0.31 -9.31
N GLU A 98 -10.05 -0.53 -10.61
CA GLU A 98 -10.31 -1.81 -11.27
C GLU A 98 -9.11 -2.25 -12.10
N TYR A 99 -8.97 -3.58 -12.26
CA TYR A 99 -8.02 -4.19 -13.19
C TYR A 99 -6.57 -3.70 -13.03
N GLY A 100 -6.18 -3.33 -11.80
CA GLY A 100 -4.83 -2.88 -11.45
C GLY A 100 -4.46 -1.48 -11.97
N ARG A 101 -5.16 -0.95 -12.96
CA ARG A 101 -4.75 0.25 -13.72
C ARG A 101 -5.86 1.27 -13.98
N GLU A 102 -7.10 0.91 -13.71
CA GLU A 102 -8.26 1.74 -13.99
C GLU A 102 -8.74 2.43 -12.71
N CYS A 103 -9.22 3.65 -12.84
CA CYS A 103 -9.68 4.49 -11.76
C CYS A 103 -11.02 5.12 -12.17
N PHE A 104 -12.00 5.04 -11.28
CA PHE A 104 -13.35 5.53 -11.46
C PHE A 104 -13.74 6.38 -10.27
N CYS A 105 -14.41 7.50 -10.52
CA CYS A 105 -14.93 8.40 -9.50
C CYS A 105 -16.46 8.34 -9.52
N GLY A 106 -17.11 8.62 -8.40
CA GLY A 106 -18.56 8.77 -8.35
C GLY A 106 -19.02 9.28 -7.00
N ASP A 107 -20.24 9.78 -6.93
CA ASP A 107 -20.83 10.25 -5.67
C ASP A 107 -21.68 9.17 -4.99
N GLU A 108 -22.03 8.13 -5.73
CA GLU A 108 -22.83 7.00 -5.25
C GLU A 108 -22.51 5.72 -6.06
N LEU A 109 -22.85 4.57 -5.49
CA LEU A 109 -22.78 3.29 -6.19
C LEU A 109 -24.05 3.06 -7.01
N HIS A 110 -23.89 2.68 -8.28
CA HIS A 110 -25.01 2.36 -9.15
C HIS A 110 -25.83 1.16 -8.62
N ALA A 111 -27.16 1.21 -8.82
CA ALA A 111 -28.05 0.09 -8.53
C ALA A 111 -27.62 -1.16 -9.33
N GLY A 112 -27.00 -2.13 -8.65
CA GLY A 112 -26.41 -3.32 -9.27
C GLY A 112 -24.94 -3.54 -8.92
N ALA A 113 -24.26 -2.53 -8.38
CA ALA A 113 -22.98 -2.73 -7.72
C ALA A 113 -23.22 -3.43 -6.37
N ALA A 114 -22.95 -4.72 -6.31
CA ALA A 114 -23.15 -5.54 -5.12
C ALA A 114 -21.85 -5.69 -4.33
N GLU A 115 -21.97 -6.05 -3.05
CA GLU A 115 -20.82 -6.47 -2.25
C GLU A 115 -20.19 -7.75 -2.80
N ALA A 116 -18.86 -7.77 -2.81
CA ALA A 116 -18.05 -8.93 -3.13
C ALA A 116 -17.14 -9.25 -1.94
N ALA A 117 -16.69 -10.50 -1.84
CA ALA A 117 -15.68 -10.86 -0.84
C ALA A 117 -14.39 -10.08 -1.12
N GLU A 118 -13.72 -9.59 -0.06
CA GLU A 118 -12.55 -8.72 -0.18
C GLU A 118 -11.42 -9.36 -1.00
N GLU A 119 -11.27 -10.68 -0.89
CA GLU A 119 -10.28 -11.47 -1.61
C GLU A 119 -10.50 -11.50 -3.13
N GLN A 120 -11.67 -11.05 -3.61
CA GLN A 120 -11.91 -10.91 -5.05
C GLN A 120 -11.27 -9.64 -5.61
N CYS A 121 -10.97 -8.65 -4.78
CA CYS A 121 -10.23 -7.43 -5.13
C CYS A 121 -8.73 -7.63 -4.87
N SER A 122 -8.11 -8.61 -5.54
CA SER A 122 -6.75 -9.08 -5.25
C SER A 122 -5.74 -8.81 -6.37
N MET A 123 -6.06 -7.97 -7.36
CA MET A 123 -5.13 -7.60 -8.42
C MET A 123 -4.23 -6.48 -7.92
N LEU A 124 -2.91 -6.63 -8.11
CA LEU A 124 -1.95 -5.59 -7.76
C LEU A 124 -2.17 -4.31 -8.57
N CYS A 125 -1.96 -3.18 -7.92
CA CYS A 125 -1.87 -1.90 -8.58
C CYS A 125 -0.69 -1.87 -9.57
N ALA A 126 -0.87 -1.20 -10.71
CA ALA A 126 0.17 -1.10 -11.73
C ALA A 126 1.39 -0.27 -11.24
N GLY A 127 1.15 0.71 -10.37
CA GLY A 127 2.16 1.58 -9.77
C GLY A 127 2.59 1.19 -8.35
N ALA A 128 2.01 0.16 -7.73
CA ALA A 128 2.35 -0.29 -6.38
C ALA A 128 2.28 -1.82 -6.29
N ASP A 129 3.39 -2.46 -5.90
CA ASP A 129 3.53 -3.92 -5.85
C ASP A 129 3.05 -4.54 -4.53
N ASP A 130 2.61 -3.71 -3.60
CA ASP A 130 2.19 -4.06 -2.24
C ASP A 130 0.76 -3.61 -1.90
N GLU A 131 0.01 -3.20 -2.92
CA GLU A 131 -1.38 -2.75 -2.81
C GLU A 131 -2.29 -3.41 -3.85
N PHE A 132 -3.55 -3.65 -3.49
CA PHE A 132 -4.55 -4.11 -4.44
C PHE A 132 -5.34 -2.94 -5.07
N CYS A 133 -5.70 -3.12 -6.34
CA CYS A 133 -6.44 -2.18 -7.17
C CYS A 133 -7.56 -2.92 -7.94
N GLY A 134 -8.43 -3.60 -7.19
CA GLY A 134 -9.58 -4.32 -7.74
C GLY A 134 -9.23 -5.67 -8.36
N ASN A 135 -10.00 -6.08 -9.37
CA ASN A 135 -9.80 -7.23 -10.26
C ASN A 135 -10.78 -7.09 -11.44
N GLY A 136 -10.84 -8.03 -12.38
CA GLY A 136 -11.83 -7.98 -13.47
C GLY A 136 -13.27 -8.00 -12.96
N ASN A 137 -14.05 -6.95 -13.26
CA ASN A 137 -15.41 -6.70 -12.74
C ASN A 137 -15.47 -6.66 -11.20
N ARG A 138 -14.37 -6.27 -10.55
CA ARG A 138 -14.25 -6.09 -9.10
C ARG A 138 -13.60 -4.76 -8.83
N LEU A 139 -14.39 -3.85 -8.31
CA LEU A 139 -13.98 -2.50 -7.99
C LEU A 139 -13.55 -2.45 -6.52
N SER A 140 -12.33 -2.00 -6.30
CA SER A 140 -11.89 -1.62 -4.97
C SER A 140 -12.41 -0.23 -4.65
N VAL A 141 -13.44 -0.12 -3.81
CA VAL A 141 -14.11 1.17 -3.53
C VAL A 141 -13.64 1.79 -2.23
N TYR A 142 -13.40 3.09 -2.28
CA TYR A 142 -13.11 3.94 -1.13
C TYR A 142 -14.12 5.08 -1.05
N VAL A 143 -14.51 5.45 0.16
CA VAL A 143 -15.45 6.54 0.45
C VAL A 143 -14.72 7.66 1.17
N ARG A 144 -15.03 8.91 0.84
CA ARG A 144 -14.45 10.06 1.51
C ARG A 144 -14.82 10.01 2.99
N GLN A 145 -13.86 10.31 3.87
CA GLN A 145 -14.17 10.59 5.26
C GLN A 145 -15.13 11.78 5.28
N GLU A 146 -16.38 11.54 5.67
CA GLU A 146 -17.29 12.64 5.95
C GLU A 146 -16.71 13.38 7.14
N ASP A 147 -15.97 14.46 6.87
CA ASP A 147 -15.69 15.46 7.87
C ASP A 147 -17.04 15.98 8.33
N GLU A 148 -17.44 15.58 9.53
CA GLU A 148 -18.48 16.28 10.29
C GLU A 148 -18.06 17.76 10.38
N ALA A 149 -18.55 18.56 9.43
CA ALA A 149 -18.32 20.00 9.33
C ALA A 149 -19.53 20.79 9.86
#